data_AF-A0A7J4UKB6-F1
#
_entry.id   AF-A0A7J4UKB6-F1
#
_cell.length_a   1.000
_cell.length_b   1.000
_cell.length_c   1.000
_cell.angle_alpha   90.00
_cell.angle_beta   90.00
_cell.angle_gamma   90.00
#
_symmetry.space_group_name_H-M   'P 1'
#
loop_
_entity.id
_entity.type
_entity.pdbx_description
1 polymer ?
#
loop_
_entity_poly.entity_id
_entity_poly.type
_entity_poly.pdbx_seq_one_letter_code
_entity_poly.pdbx_strand_id
1 'polypeptide(L)'
;MKTTLQIQGMTCASCVAVITRSLKKAPGVKHAVVNFSTEKASIEFDQTKTDIPALIKNIKGKGYTAYEQQKTDYAAQKKAKEKELRTLQHKVILSSILAVPALILGMFFMTNPIPFQDYILWILATPIQFYIGATFYKGAWGALKNKTANMDTLIALGTSAAYFYS
;
A
#
# COMPACT_ATOMS: atom_id res chain seq x y z
N MET A 1 29.37 9.05 -10.18
CA MET A 1 28.11 8.71 -10.86
C MET A 1 27.08 8.26 -9.84
N LYS A 2 25.79 8.49 -10.07
CA LYS A 2 24.71 7.92 -9.24
C LYS A 2 23.90 6.93 -10.08
N THR A 3 23.56 5.78 -9.52
CA THR A 3 22.63 4.81 -10.14
C THR A 3 21.67 4.26 -9.11
N THR A 4 20.53 3.75 -9.57
CA THR A 4 19.54 3.07 -8.73
C THR A 4 19.34 1.66 -9.24
N LEU A 5 19.53 0.68 -8.34
CA LEU A 5 19.30 -0.73 -8.62
C LEU A 5 18.04 -1.20 -7.90
N GLN A 6 17.21 -1.97 -8.60
CA GLN A 6 16.10 -2.71 -8.00
C GLN A 6 16.64 -4.02 -7.43
N ILE A 7 16.32 -4.35 -6.18
CA ILE A 7 16.81 -5.55 -5.49
C ILE A 7 15.65 -6.49 -5.22
N GLN A 8 15.81 -7.76 -5.55
CA GLN A 8 14.87 -8.84 -5.23
C GLN A 8 15.45 -9.80 -4.18
N GLY A 9 14.56 -10.36 -3.36
CA GLY A 9 14.90 -11.34 -2.31
C GLY A 9 15.15 -10.71 -0.93
N MET A 10 14.86 -9.42 -0.73
CA MET A 10 14.86 -8.83 0.60
C MET A 10 13.59 -9.22 1.34
N THR A 11 13.72 -9.93 2.46
CA THR A 11 12.59 -10.42 3.26
C THR A 11 12.40 -9.63 4.56
N CYS A 12 13.39 -8.86 4.99
CA CYS A 12 13.34 -8.08 6.24
C CYS A 12 14.23 -6.84 6.16
N ALA A 13 13.97 -5.87 7.05
CA ALA A 13 14.79 -4.67 7.22
C ALA A 13 16.26 -4.99 7.57
N SER A 14 16.54 -6.16 8.15
CA SER A 14 17.91 -6.63 8.40
C SER A 14 18.71 -6.87 7.12
N CYS A 15 18.06 -7.26 6.01
CA CYS A 15 18.69 -7.41 4.69
C CYS A 15 19.30 -6.08 4.20
N VAL A 16 18.66 -4.95 4.52
CA VAL A 16 19.12 -3.59 4.13
C VAL A 16 20.52 -3.32 4.66
N ALA A 17 20.78 -3.62 5.93
CA ALA A 17 22.07 -3.38 6.57
C ALA A 17 23.17 -4.23 5.92
N VAL A 18 22.88 -5.50 5.60
CA VAL A 18 23.81 -6.43 4.95
C VAL A 18 24.21 -5.92 3.57
N ILE A 19 23.23 -5.57 2.73
CA ILE A 19 23.48 -5.10 1.37
C ILE A 19 24.19 -3.75 1.38
N THR A 20 23.74 -2.81 2.22
CA THR A 20 24.37 -1.49 2.35
C THR A 20 25.85 -1.62 2.74
N ARG A 21 26.15 -2.48 3.72
CA ARG A 21 27.54 -2.73 4.15
C ARG A 21 28.38 -3.39 3.06
N SER A 22 27.80 -4.31 2.27
CA SER A 22 28.50 -4.93 1.14
C SER A 22 28.83 -3.92 0.05
N LEU A 23 27.88 -3.04 -0.28
CA LEU A 23 28.07 -1.99 -1.29
C LEU A 23 29.08 -0.93 -0.84
N LYS A 24 29.04 -0.49 0.42
CA LYS A 24 30.03 0.47 0.95
C LYS A 24 31.46 -0.08 0.98
N LYS A 25 31.62 -1.41 1.03
CA LYS A 25 32.93 -2.08 0.95
C LYS A 25 33.40 -2.31 -0.50
N ALA A 26 32.52 -2.12 -1.48
CA ALA A 26 32.89 -2.30 -2.88
C ALA A 26 33.86 -1.19 -3.32
N PRO A 27 34.84 -1.49 -4.18
CA PRO A 27 35.78 -0.49 -4.68
C PRO A 27 35.04 0.67 -5.35
N GLY A 28 35.49 1.91 -5.12
CA GLY A 28 34.93 3.08 -5.79
C GLY A 28 33.55 3.54 -5.33
N VAL A 29 32.87 2.84 -4.40
CA VAL A 29 31.59 3.31 -3.83
C VAL A 29 31.85 4.38 -2.79
N LYS A 30 31.30 5.59 -3.01
CA LYS A 30 31.37 6.72 -2.07
C LYS A 30 30.19 6.72 -1.12
N HIS A 31 29.00 6.44 -1.64
CA HIS A 31 27.77 6.44 -0.86
C HIS A 31 26.82 5.34 -1.34
N ALA A 32 26.12 4.68 -0.41
CA ALA A 32 25.12 3.67 -0.73
C ALA A 32 24.01 3.70 0.32
N VAL A 33 22.77 3.79 -0.15
CA VAL A 33 21.55 3.76 0.66
C VAL A 33 20.61 2.73 0.07
N VAL A 34 20.12 1.82 0.90
CA VAL A 34 19.15 0.78 0.50
C VAL A 34 17.85 1.04 1.26
N ASN A 35 16.72 0.88 0.58
CA ASN A 35 15.40 1.06 1.15
C ASN A 35 14.60 -0.24 0.96
N PHE A 36 14.17 -0.84 2.08
CA PHE A 36 13.37 -2.06 2.07
C PHE A 36 12.01 -1.85 1.43
N SER A 37 11.29 -0.79 1.83
CA SER A 37 9.92 -0.51 1.38
C SER A 37 9.82 -0.28 -0.13
N THR A 38 10.87 0.26 -0.75
CA THR A 38 10.90 0.49 -2.21
C THR A 38 11.70 -0.54 -2.98
N GLU A 39 12.33 -1.48 -2.27
CA GLU A 39 13.22 -2.50 -2.83
C GLU A 39 14.35 -1.93 -3.70
N LYS A 40 14.88 -0.75 -3.33
CA LYS A 40 15.84 0.01 -4.15
C LYS A 40 17.15 0.29 -3.41
N ALA A 41 18.25 0.28 -4.15
CA ALA A 41 19.55 0.73 -3.72
C ALA A 41 20.03 1.91 -4.57
N SER A 42 20.18 3.08 -3.94
CA SER A 42 20.77 4.27 -4.53
C SER A 42 22.26 4.29 -4.21
N ILE A 43 23.10 4.25 -5.25
CA ILE A 43 24.55 4.05 -5.11
C ILE A 43 25.28 5.18 -5.84
N GLU A 44 26.20 5.84 -5.15
CA GLU A 44 27.15 6.79 -5.70
C GLU A 44 28.53 6.15 -5.78
N PHE A 45 29.05 6.00 -6.99
CA PHE A 45 30.31 5.31 -7.23
C PHE A 45 31.16 6.00 -8.31
N ASP A 46 32.44 5.67 -8.32
CA ASP A 46 33.44 6.10 -9.29
C ASP A 46 33.53 5.08 -10.44
N GLN A 47 33.14 5.48 -11.66
CA GLN A 47 33.15 4.62 -12.84
C GLN A 47 34.57 4.14 -13.21
N THR A 48 35.61 4.85 -12.80
CA THR A 48 36.99 4.43 -13.08
C THR A 48 37.41 3.21 -12.26
N LYS A 49 36.70 2.92 -11.16
CA LYS A 49 37.04 1.87 -10.20
C LYS A 49 36.02 0.73 -10.14
N THR A 50 34.79 0.95 -10.59
CA THR A 50 33.70 -0.05 -10.54
C THR A 50 32.58 0.33 -11.51
N ASP A 51 31.92 -0.70 -12.06
CA ASP A 51 30.78 -0.57 -12.96
C ASP A 51 29.50 -1.21 -12.41
N ILE A 52 28.36 -0.88 -13.03
CA ILE A 52 27.04 -1.40 -12.66
C ILE A 52 26.99 -2.95 -12.63
N PRO A 53 27.54 -3.68 -13.63
CA PRO A 53 27.54 -5.14 -13.59
C PRO A 53 28.34 -5.70 -12.41
N ALA A 54 29.43 -5.02 -12.00
CA ALA A 54 30.23 -5.41 -10.84
C ALA A 54 29.47 -5.21 -9.53
N LEU A 55 28.69 -4.11 -9.41
CA LEU A 55 27.81 -3.88 -8.26
C LEU A 55 26.71 -4.95 -8.17
N ILE A 56 26.07 -5.29 -9.30
CA ILE A 56 25.07 -6.37 -9.36
C ILE A 56 25.70 -7.71 -8.95
N LYS A 57 26.91 -8.02 -9.42
CA LYS A 57 27.64 -9.24 -9.04
C LYS A 57 27.95 -9.28 -7.54
N ASN A 58 28.31 -8.14 -6.93
CA ASN A 58 28.55 -8.05 -5.49
C ASN A 58 27.27 -8.37 -4.69
N ILE A 59 26.13 -7.80 -5.09
CA ILE A 59 24.82 -8.08 -4.48
C ILE A 59 24.44 -9.56 -4.65
N LYS A 60 24.68 -10.13 -5.84
CA LYS A 60 24.48 -11.56 -6.13
C LYS A 60 25.34 -12.46 -5.26
N GLY A 61 26.59 -12.07 -4.98
CA GLY A 61 27.47 -12.78 -4.04
C GLY A 61 26.98 -12.79 -2.59
N LYS A 62 25.98 -11.97 -2.24
CA LYS A 62 25.29 -11.99 -0.93
C LYS A 62 23.95 -12.72 -0.94
N GLY A 63 23.60 -13.37 -2.05
CA GLY A 63 22.36 -14.14 -2.19
C GLY A 63 21.15 -13.32 -2.64
N TYR A 64 21.35 -12.08 -3.09
CA TYR A 64 20.26 -11.21 -3.55
C TYR A 64 20.37 -10.95 -5.05
N THR A 65 19.25 -10.75 -5.73
CA THR A 65 19.29 -10.43 -7.16
C THR A 65 19.10 -8.93 -7.35
N ALA A 66 19.86 -8.31 -8.24
CA ALA A 66 19.73 -6.88 -8.52
C ALA A 66 19.68 -6.61 -10.02
N TYR A 67 18.88 -5.63 -10.42
CA TYR A 67 18.72 -5.20 -11.80
C TYR A 67 18.87 -3.69 -11.89
N GLU A 68 19.45 -3.21 -12.97
CA GLU A 68 19.44 -1.77 -13.25
C GLU A 68 18.00 -1.32 -13.46
N GLN A 69 17.60 -0.28 -12.73
CA GLN A 69 16.26 0.27 -12.90
C GLN A 69 16.23 0.97 -14.26
N GLN A 70 15.80 0.26 -15.31
CA GLN A 70 15.49 0.88 -16.59
C GLN A 70 14.49 2.01 -16.33
N LYS A 71 14.75 3.19 -16.93
CA LYS A 71 13.82 4.31 -16.96
C LYS A 71 12.59 3.92 -17.79
N THR A 72 11.77 3.00 -17.31
CA THR A 72 10.52 2.63 -17.96
C THR A 72 9.51 3.74 -17.67
N ASP A 73 9.42 4.66 -18.63
CA ASP A 73 8.37 5.65 -18.86
C ASP A 73 7.68 6.22 -17.60
N TYR A 74 8.38 7.15 -16.93
CA TYR A 74 7.86 7.90 -15.79
C TYR A 74 6.49 8.54 -16.08
N ALA A 75 6.21 8.91 -17.34
CA ALA A 75 4.93 9.49 -17.74
C ALA A 75 3.79 8.46 -17.69
N ALA A 76 4.03 7.22 -18.13
CA ALA A 76 3.05 6.14 -18.05
C ALA A 76 2.74 5.73 -16.60
N GLN A 77 3.78 5.61 -15.75
CA GLN A 77 3.60 5.31 -14.33
C GLN A 77 2.88 6.42 -13.57
N LYS A 78 3.20 7.69 -13.87
CA LYS A 78 2.52 8.84 -13.26
C LYS A 78 1.05 8.89 -13.65
N LYS A 79 0.73 8.65 -14.92
CA LYS A 79 -0.65 8.62 -15.42
C LYS A 79 -1.47 7.47 -14.83
N ALA A 80 -0.87 6.30 -14.60
CA ALA A 80 -1.53 5.18 -13.93
C ALA A 80 -1.85 5.50 -12.46
N LYS A 81 -0.88 6.07 -11.72
CA LYS A 81 -1.09 6.52 -10.33
C LYS A 81 -2.14 7.62 -10.21
N GLU A 82 -2.15 8.59 -11.13
CA GLU A 82 -3.17 9.65 -11.14
C GLU A 82 -4.58 9.10 -11.39
N LYS A 83 -4.73 8.09 -12.27
CA LYS A 83 -6.02 7.41 -12.46
C LYS A 83 -6.46 6.67 -11.19
N GLU A 84 -5.54 5.93 -10.56
CA GLU A 84 -5.82 5.22 -9.31
C GLU A 84 -6.25 6.18 -8.19
N LEU A 85 -5.52 7.29 -8.02
CA LEU A 85 -5.87 8.36 -7.08
C LEU A 85 -7.26 8.94 -7.35
N ARG A 86 -7.59 9.23 -8.62
CA ARG A 86 -8.92 9.73 -8.97
C ARG A 86 -10.01 8.73 -8.61
N THR A 87 -9.80 7.43 -8.84
CA THR A 87 -10.81 6.42 -8.46
C THR A 87 -11.00 6.33 -6.95
N LEU A 88 -9.92 6.45 -6.17
CA LEU A 88 -9.98 6.50 -4.72
C LEU A 88 -10.68 7.76 -4.22
N GLN A 89 -10.38 8.93 -4.80
CA GLN A 89 -11.04 10.19 -4.49
C GLN A 89 -12.54 10.14 -4.73
N HIS A 90 -12.98 9.58 -5.87
CA HIS A 90 -14.41 9.42 -6.15
C HIS A 90 -15.09 8.50 -5.14
N LYS A 91 -14.44 7.41 -4.72
CA LYS A 91 -14.98 6.53 -3.67
C LYS A 91 -15.10 7.24 -2.32
N VAL A 92 -14.10 8.03 -1.93
CA VAL A 92 -14.14 8.82 -0.70
C VAL A 92 -15.29 9.81 -0.76
N ILE A 93 -15.39 10.63 -1.82
CA ILE A 93 -16.47 11.61 -1.98
C ILE A 93 -17.83 10.93 -1.95
N LEU A 94 -18.01 9.84 -2.72
CA LEU A 94 -19.27 9.11 -2.77
C LEU A 94 -19.63 8.50 -1.41
N SER A 95 -18.65 7.96 -0.68
CA SER A 95 -18.86 7.46 0.68
C SER A 95 -19.24 8.55 1.67
N SER A 96 -18.59 9.72 1.60
CA SER A 96 -18.87 10.85 2.48
C SER A 96 -20.26 11.43 2.24
N ILE A 97 -20.71 11.50 0.98
CA ILE A 97 -22.04 12.00 0.63
C ILE A 97 -23.15 11.12 1.22
N LEU A 98 -22.96 9.79 1.29
CA LEU A 98 -23.95 8.91 1.92
C LEU A 98 -23.78 8.83 3.44
N ALA A 99 -22.55 8.86 3.95
CA ALA A 99 -22.26 8.71 5.38
C ALA A 99 -22.65 9.94 6.21
N VAL A 100 -22.45 11.15 5.67
CA VAL A 100 -22.75 12.40 6.41
C VAL A 100 -24.24 12.53 6.74
N PRO A 101 -25.18 12.34 5.79
CA PRO A 101 -26.61 12.34 6.10
C PRO A 101 -27.00 11.24 7.09
N ALA A 102 -26.46 10.03 6.95
CA ALA A 102 -26.73 8.93 7.89
C ALA A 102 -26.26 9.28 9.31
N LEU A 103 -25.09 9.91 9.45
CA LEU A 103 -24.55 10.37 10.72
C LEU A 103 -25.41 11.49 11.33
N ILE A 104 -25.83 12.47 10.52
CA ILE A 104 -26.71 13.55 10.98
C ILE A 104 -28.06 12.99 11.45
N LEU A 105 -28.66 12.07 10.69
CA LEU A 105 -29.91 11.41 11.08
C LEU A 105 -29.74 10.62 12.39
N GLY A 106 -28.67 9.83 12.50
CA GLY A 106 -28.41 9.02 13.70
C GLY A 106 -28.10 9.82 14.96
N MET A 107 -27.41 10.96 14.84
CA MET A 107 -26.99 11.75 16.00
C MET A 107 -27.96 12.88 16.36
N PHE A 108 -28.50 13.60 15.37
CA PHE A 108 -29.28 14.81 15.61
C PHE A 108 -30.77 14.54 15.85
N PHE A 109 -31.33 13.50 15.23
CA PHE A 109 -32.75 13.12 15.37
C PHE A 109 -32.97 12.02 16.43
N MET A 110 -32.02 11.84 17.36
CA MET A 110 -32.13 10.83 18.41
C MET A 110 -33.24 11.16 19.44
N THR A 111 -33.46 12.45 19.73
CA THR A 111 -34.46 12.91 20.71
C THR A 111 -35.87 13.03 20.13
N ASN A 112 -36.00 13.26 18.82
CA ASN A 112 -37.27 13.35 18.12
C ASN A 112 -37.18 12.54 16.81
N PRO A 113 -37.33 11.20 16.90
CA PRO A 113 -37.16 10.34 15.74
C PRO A 113 -38.25 10.60 14.70
N ILE A 114 -37.83 10.65 13.44
CA ILE A 114 -38.77 10.70 12.32
C ILE A 114 -39.43 9.33 12.13
N PRO A 115 -40.68 9.25 11.64
CA PRO A 115 -41.29 7.97 11.32
C PRO A 115 -40.43 7.22 10.28
N PHE A 116 -40.21 5.92 10.52
CA PHE A 116 -39.37 5.04 9.67
C PHE A 116 -37.88 5.39 9.60
N GLN A 117 -37.34 6.13 10.57
CA GLN A 117 -35.91 6.48 10.63
C GLN A 117 -34.97 5.27 10.48
N ASP A 118 -35.28 4.16 11.16
CA ASP A 118 -34.45 2.95 11.13
C ASP A 118 -34.38 2.35 9.72
N TYR A 119 -35.51 2.31 9.00
CA TYR A 119 -35.54 1.86 7.61
C TYR A 119 -34.75 2.79 6.68
N ILE A 120 -34.82 4.11 6.90
CA ILE A 120 -34.06 5.10 6.13
C ILE A 120 -32.55 4.91 6.36
N LEU A 121 -32.13 4.75 7.62
CA LEU A 121 -30.73 4.50 7.98
C LEU A 121 -30.24 3.17 7.41
N TRP A 122 -31.07 2.13 7.47
CA TRP A 122 -30.73 0.83 6.90
C TRP A 122 -30.55 0.94 5.38
N ILE A 123 -31.47 1.61 4.66
CA ILE A 123 -31.36 1.86 3.21
C ILE A 123 -30.08 2.64 2.86
N LEU A 124 -29.70 3.65 3.65
CA LEU A 124 -28.46 4.41 3.46
C LEU A 124 -27.21 3.58 3.78
N ALA A 125 -27.28 2.73 4.80
CA ALA A 125 -26.16 1.90 5.24
C ALA A 125 -25.87 0.75 4.27
N THR A 126 -26.87 0.15 3.64
CA THR A 126 -26.70 -0.99 2.71
C THR A 126 -25.69 -0.75 1.58
N PRO A 127 -25.76 0.34 0.79
CA PRO A 127 -24.75 0.62 -0.25
C PRO A 127 -23.38 0.96 0.34
N ILE A 128 -23.31 1.60 1.52
CA ILE A 128 -22.02 1.85 2.19
C ILE A 128 -21.38 0.52 2.59
N GLN A 129 -22.15 -0.35 3.21
CA GLN A 129 -21.71 -1.65 3.74
C GLN A 129 -21.27 -2.58 2.61
N PHE A 130 -22.11 -2.81 1.61
CA PHE A 130 -21.88 -3.86 0.61
C PHE A 130 -21.22 -3.38 -0.67
N TYR A 131 -21.40 -2.12 -1.09
CA TYR A 131 -20.78 -1.62 -2.33
C TYR A 131 -19.42 -0.96 -2.06
N ILE A 132 -19.38 0.00 -1.14
CA ILE A 132 -18.14 0.70 -0.79
C ILE A 132 -17.26 -0.23 0.07
N GLY A 133 -17.86 -0.93 1.03
CA GLY A 133 -17.17 -1.86 1.91
C GLY A 133 -16.68 -3.16 1.26
N ALA A 134 -17.12 -3.48 0.03
CA ALA A 134 -16.75 -4.71 -0.69
C ALA A 134 -15.23 -4.97 -0.76
N THR A 135 -14.42 -3.92 -0.80
CA THR A 135 -12.96 -4.05 -0.83
C THR A 135 -12.40 -4.68 0.45
N PHE A 136 -12.97 -4.33 1.61
CA PHE A 136 -12.58 -4.89 2.90
C PHE A 136 -12.99 -6.36 3.02
N TYR A 137 -14.16 -6.74 2.49
CA TYR A 137 -14.57 -8.14 2.45
C TYR A 137 -13.63 -9.01 1.60
N LYS A 138 -13.18 -8.50 0.44
CA LYS A 138 -12.20 -9.19 -0.40
C LYS A 138 -10.85 -9.36 0.33
N GLY A 139 -10.39 -8.32 1.02
CA GLY A 139 -9.16 -8.36 1.82
C GLY A 139 -9.27 -9.34 2.99
N ALA A 140 -10.38 -9.30 3.72
CA ALA A 140 -10.69 -10.19 4.83
C ALA A 140 -10.76 -11.66 4.40
N TRP A 141 -11.38 -11.94 3.25
CA TRP A 141 -11.44 -13.29 2.70
C TRP A 141 -10.05 -13.83 2.33
N GLY A 142 -9.20 -12.97 1.78
CA GLY A 142 -7.79 -13.30 1.51
C GLY A 142 -7.01 -13.62 2.79
N ALA A 143 -7.17 -12.80 3.84
CA ALA A 143 -6.54 -13.02 5.14
C ALA A 143 -7.02 -14.32 5.80
N LEU A 144 -8.33 -14.60 5.75
CA LEU A 144 -8.93 -15.81 6.28
C LEU A 144 -8.37 -17.08 5.60
N LYS A 145 -8.24 -17.08 4.27
CA LYS A 145 -7.61 -18.18 3.53
C LYS A 145 -6.17 -18.45 3.97
N ASN A 146 -5.44 -17.39 4.31
CA ASN A 146 -4.06 -17.46 4.76
C ASN A 146 -3.93 -17.67 6.28
N LYS A 147 -5.05 -17.86 7.00
CA LYS A 147 -5.12 -18.01 8.46
C LYS A 147 -4.44 -16.86 9.21
N THR A 148 -4.51 -15.65 8.67
CA THR A 148 -3.98 -14.43 9.29
C THR A 148 -5.11 -13.44 9.53
N ALA A 149 -4.87 -12.49 10.44
CA ALA A 149 -5.77 -11.37 10.70
C ALA A 149 -5.07 -10.06 10.31
N ASN A 150 -5.80 -9.16 9.65
CA ASN A 150 -5.34 -7.84 9.22
C ASN A 150 -6.41 -6.76 9.47
N MET A 151 -6.13 -5.52 9.07
CA MET A 151 -7.07 -4.40 9.22
C MET A 151 -8.43 -4.69 8.55
N ASP A 152 -8.43 -5.29 7.36
CA ASP A 152 -9.65 -5.60 6.61
C ASP A 152 -10.53 -6.62 7.35
N THR A 153 -9.93 -7.63 7.99
CA THR A 153 -10.68 -8.60 8.80
C THR A 153 -11.41 -7.95 9.96
N LEU A 154 -10.78 -6.99 10.64
CA LEU A 154 -11.38 -6.27 11.76
C LEU A 154 -12.57 -5.42 11.29
N ILE A 155 -12.40 -4.68 10.20
CA ILE A 155 -13.45 -3.83 9.63
C ILE A 155 -14.62 -4.69 9.16
N ALA A 156 -14.36 -5.73 8.36
CA ALA A 156 -15.41 -6.58 7.81
C ALA A 156 -16.23 -7.26 8.92
N LEU A 157 -15.58 -7.73 9.98
CA LEU A 157 -16.26 -8.39 11.09
C LEU A 157 -17.08 -7.39 11.92
N GLY A 158 -16.49 -6.24 12.27
CA GLY A 158 -17.13 -5.22 13.09
C GLY A 158 -18.35 -4.59 12.42
N THR A 159 -18.23 -4.16 11.17
CA THR A 159 -19.35 -3.52 10.47
C THR A 159 -20.45 -4.51 10.13
N SER A 160 -20.12 -5.77 9.82
CA SER A 160 -21.13 -6.81 9.59
C SER A 160 -21.90 -7.13 10.86
N ALA A 161 -21.22 -7.28 11.99
CA ALA A 161 -21.88 -7.52 13.27
C ALA A 161 -22.86 -6.39 13.63
N ALA A 162 -22.44 -5.13 13.45
CA ALA A 162 -23.30 -3.97 13.66
C ALA A 162 -24.49 -3.94 12.69
N TYR A 163 -24.27 -4.22 11.40
CA TYR A 163 -25.33 -4.17 10.37
C TYR A 163 -26.39 -5.26 10.56
N PHE A 164 -26.01 -6.48 10.97
CA PHE A 164 -26.97 -7.55 11.24
C PHE A 164 -27.67 -7.42 12.59
N TYR A 165 -27.09 -6.64 13.52
CA TYR A 165 -27.74 -6.30 14.78
C TYR A 165 -28.78 -5.18 14.63
N SER A 166 -28.57 -4.25 13.68
CA SER A 166 -29.44 -3.10 13.39
C SER A 166 -30.70 -3.51 12.65
#